data_AF-A0A6N7D5C0-F1
#
_entry.id   AF-A0A6N7D5C0-F1
#
_cell.length_a   1.000
_cell.length_b   1.000
_cell.length_c   1.000
_cell.angle_alpha   90.00
_cell.angle_beta   90.00
_cell.angle_gamma   90.00
#
_symmetry.space_group_name_H-M   'P 1'
#
loop_
_entity.id
_entity.type
_entity.pdbx_description
1 polymer ?
#
loop_
_entity_poly.entity_id
_entity_poly.type
_entity_poly.pdbx_seq_one_letter_code
_entity_poly.pdbx_strand_id
1 'polypeptide(L)'
;MSARPASAPAPAPAVDASAASSADVKDVEAAVQAWAAAWSSRDVAAYLATYSSDFNGGKSRKAWEAERRSRIEGKSSISVKLSNVSVQVNGDRATARFHQDYVAGTYKSSGRKTLELQKSDGRWVITKESSGA
;
A
#
# COMPACT_ATOMS: atom_id res chain seq x y z
N MET A 1 -53.42 -18.27 -21.26
CA MET A 1 -52.07 -18.88 -21.36
C MET A 1 -51.08 -17.71 -21.30
N SER A 2 -50.56 -17.37 -20.11
CA SER A 2 -49.20 -17.70 -19.62
C SER A 2 -48.11 -17.09 -20.51
N ALA A 3 -47.08 -16.37 -20.05
CA ALA A 3 -46.43 -16.34 -18.74
C ALA A 3 -45.68 -15.00 -18.48
N ARG A 4 -45.38 -14.77 -17.19
CA ARG A 4 -44.74 -13.60 -16.56
C ARG A 4 -43.31 -13.34 -17.09
N PRO A 5 -42.85 -12.07 -17.14
CA PRO A 5 -41.43 -11.77 -17.28
C PRO A 5 -40.66 -12.24 -16.03
N ALA A 6 -39.52 -12.87 -16.25
CA ALA A 6 -38.62 -13.34 -15.21
C ALA A 6 -37.98 -12.14 -14.47
N SER A 7 -38.32 -11.97 -13.20
CA SER A 7 -37.58 -11.10 -12.28
C SER A 7 -36.21 -11.72 -12.00
N ALA A 8 -35.15 -11.12 -12.53
CA ALA A 8 -33.80 -11.36 -12.06
C ALA A 8 -33.68 -10.89 -10.59
N PRO A 9 -33.03 -11.65 -9.70
CA PRO A 9 -32.85 -11.23 -8.32
C PRO A 9 -31.85 -10.08 -8.29
N ALA A 10 -32.29 -8.93 -7.78
CA ALA A 10 -31.40 -7.83 -7.41
C ALA A 10 -30.51 -8.28 -6.24
N PRO A 11 -29.17 -8.19 -6.32
CA PRO A 11 -28.34 -8.36 -5.15
C PRO A 11 -28.32 -7.03 -4.39
N ALA A 12 -29.02 -6.98 -3.26
CA ALA A 12 -28.68 -6.11 -2.14
C ALA A 12 -28.41 -7.05 -0.95
N PRO A 13 -27.20 -6.97 -0.35
CA PRO A 13 -26.85 -5.84 0.51
C PRO A 13 -25.41 -5.36 0.28
N ALA A 14 -25.21 -4.28 -0.48
CA ALA A 14 -23.89 -3.71 -0.72
C ALA A 14 -23.57 -2.44 0.10
N VAL A 15 -24.51 -1.99 0.95
CA VAL A 15 -24.40 -0.70 1.66
C VAL A 15 -23.47 -0.75 2.88
N ASP A 16 -23.44 -1.85 3.63
CA ASP A 16 -22.55 -1.97 4.81
C ASP A 16 -21.11 -2.34 4.44
N ALA A 17 -20.92 -3.18 3.41
CA ALA A 17 -19.59 -3.54 2.92
C ALA A 17 -18.91 -2.36 2.21
N SER A 18 -19.64 -1.51 1.48
CA SER A 18 -19.06 -0.37 0.76
C SER A 18 -18.64 0.78 1.69
N ALA A 19 -19.35 1.00 2.79
CA ALA A 19 -19.01 2.04 3.77
C ALA A 19 -17.78 1.66 4.62
N ALA A 20 -17.70 0.41 5.08
CA ALA A 20 -16.49 -0.11 5.73
C ALA A 20 -15.29 -0.07 4.76
N SER A 21 -15.49 -0.54 3.53
CA SER A 21 -14.44 -0.52 2.49
C SER A 21 -13.94 0.89 2.20
N SER A 22 -14.78 1.94 2.27
CA SER A 22 -14.34 3.31 1.99
C SER A 22 -13.60 3.97 3.16
N ALA A 23 -13.88 3.59 4.41
CA ALA A 23 -13.04 3.96 5.55
C ALA A 23 -11.69 3.24 5.47
N ASP A 24 -11.71 1.92 5.25
CA ASP A 24 -10.50 1.11 5.12
C ASP A 24 -9.63 1.55 3.93
N VAL A 25 -10.23 1.95 2.81
CA VAL A 25 -9.50 2.53 1.66
C VAL A 25 -8.75 3.79 2.10
N LYS A 26 -9.41 4.71 2.81
CA LYS A 26 -8.75 5.92 3.33
C LYS A 26 -7.64 5.61 4.31
N ASP A 27 -7.83 4.62 5.19
CA ASP A 27 -6.80 4.17 6.13
C ASP A 27 -5.58 3.56 5.40
N VAL A 28 -5.81 2.77 4.36
CA VAL A 28 -4.74 2.22 3.52
C VAL A 28 -4.04 3.32 2.73
N GLU A 29 -4.78 4.25 2.14
CA GLU A 29 -4.20 5.42 1.47
C GLU A 29 -3.34 6.23 2.44
N ALA A 30 -3.84 6.50 3.64
CA ALA A 30 -3.10 7.18 4.70
C ALA A 30 -1.84 6.40 5.11
N ALA A 31 -1.92 5.07 5.25
CA ALA A 31 -0.77 4.22 5.55
C ALA A 31 0.30 4.28 4.44
N VAL A 32 -0.12 4.26 3.18
CA VAL A 32 0.76 4.37 2.02
C VAL A 32 1.38 5.76 1.89
N GLN A 33 0.63 6.83 2.19
CA GLN A 33 1.15 8.19 2.26
C GLN A 33 2.14 8.36 3.42
N ALA A 34 1.83 7.82 4.60
CA ALA A 34 2.72 7.81 5.76
C ALA A 34 4.02 7.06 5.47
N TRP A 35 3.94 5.93 4.76
CA TRP A 35 5.10 5.20 4.26
C TRP A 35 5.98 6.04 3.33
N ALA A 36 5.38 6.75 2.37
CA ALA A 36 6.12 7.64 1.47
C ALA A 36 6.72 8.84 2.21
N ALA A 37 5.99 9.42 3.17
CA ALA A 37 6.47 10.51 4.01
C ALA A 37 7.64 10.07 4.90
N ALA A 38 7.54 8.91 5.56
CA ALA A 38 8.63 8.34 6.36
C ALA A 38 9.88 8.11 5.49
N TRP A 39 9.70 7.57 4.27
CA TRP A 39 10.81 7.39 3.35
C TRP A 39 11.41 8.74 2.91
N SER A 40 10.59 9.73 2.58
CA SER A 40 11.06 11.08 2.20
C SER A 40 11.81 11.77 3.34
N SER A 41 11.34 11.63 4.57
CA SER A 41 11.99 12.17 5.77
C SER A 41 13.21 11.37 6.22
N ARG A 42 13.55 10.28 5.52
CA ARG A 42 14.64 9.35 5.88
C ARG A 42 14.43 8.71 7.26
N ASP A 43 13.20 8.65 7.73
CA ASP A 43 12.84 8.03 9.00
C ASP A 43 12.71 6.52 8.80
N VAL A 44 13.85 5.83 8.91
CA VAL A 44 13.94 4.39 8.71
C VAL A 44 13.09 3.65 9.74
N ALA A 45 12.99 4.14 10.98
CA ALA A 45 12.21 3.48 12.03
C ALA A 45 10.71 3.53 11.70
N ALA A 46 10.18 4.71 11.35
CA ALA A 46 8.80 4.87 10.94
C ALA A 46 8.49 4.10 9.64
N TYR A 47 9.42 4.11 8.68
CA TYR A 47 9.31 3.34 7.44
C TYR A 47 9.22 1.84 7.72
N LEU A 48 10.11 1.28 8.54
CA LEU A 48 10.10 -0.14 8.86
C LEU A 48 8.87 -0.56 9.69
N ALA A 49 8.31 0.36 10.48
CA ALA A 49 7.09 0.13 11.26
C ALA A 49 5.84 -0.02 10.39
N THR A 50 5.85 0.42 9.12
CA THR A 50 4.73 0.17 8.21
C THR A 50 4.71 -1.26 7.65
N TYR A 51 5.77 -2.05 7.87
CA TYR A 51 5.90 -3.41 7.34
C TYR A 51 5.57 -4.45 8.42
N SER A 52 4.75 -5.44 8.05
CA SER A 52 4.41 -6.57 8.91
C SER A 52 5.66 -7.35 9.30
N SER A 53 5.70 -7.94 10.51
CA SER A 53 6.76 -8.84 11.01
C SER A 53 7.17 -9.88 9.98
N ASP A 54 6.18 -10.41 9.26
CA ASP A 54 6.28 -11.50 8.29
C ASP A 54 6.65 -11.04 6.88
N PHE A 55 6.94 -9.74 6.69
CA PHE A 55 7.30 -9.19 5.39
C PHE A 55 8.58 -9.84 4.84
N ASN A 56 8.50 -10.31 3.60
CA ASN A 56 9.63 -10.87 2.86
C ASN A 56 9.90 -10.06 1.58
N GLY A 57 11.01 -9.32 1.57
CA GLY A 57 11.46 -8.51 0.44
C GLY A 57 12.32 -9.25 -0.57
N GLY A 58 12.17 -10.57 -0.69
CA GLY A 58 13.06 -11.45 -1.48
C GLY A 58 14.36 -11.83 -0.77
N LYS A 59 14.48 -11.49 0.52
CA LYS A 59 15.55 -11.87 1.45
C LYS A 59 15.04 -11.77 2.88
N SER A 60 15.78 -12.30 3.85
CA SER A 60 15.43 -12.18 5.27
C SER A 60 15.19 -10.73 5.66
N ARG A 61 14.14 -10.47 6.46
CA ARG A 61 13.73 -9.14 6.92
C ARG A 61 14.92 -8.29 7.37
N LYS A 62 15.75 -8.81 8.27
CA LYS A 62 16.96 -8.13 8.79
C LYS A 62 17.94 -7.68 7.70
N ALA A 63 18.15 -8.50 6.68
CA ALA A 63 19.03 -8.16 5.55
C ALA A 63 18.40 -7.09 4.64
N TRP A 64 17.08 -7.15 4.45
CA TRP A 64 16.33 -6.12 3.73
C TRP A 64 16.30 -4.78 4.47
N GLU A 65 16.09 -4.81 5.79
CA GLU A 65 16.12 -3.64 6.67
C GLU A 65 17.50 -2.97 6.63
N ALA A 66 18.58 -3.74 6.77
CA ALA A 66 19.95 -3.21 6.72
C ALA A 66 20.26 -2.56 5.36
N GLU A 67 19.88 -3.20 4.25
CA GLU A 67 20.09 -2.64 2.91
C GLU A 67 19.26 -1.36 2.71
N ARG A 68 17.98 -1.37 3.11
CA ARG A 68 17.12 -0.19 2.98
C ARG A 68 17.59 0.96 3.84
N ARG A 69 18.00 0.67 5.07
CA ARG A 69 18.61 1.62 5.98
C ARG A 69 19.83 2.29 5.36
N SER A 70 20.79 1.51 4.87
CA SER A 70 21.99 2.05 4.20
C SER A 70 21.65 2.91 2.98
N ARG A 71 20.67 2.48 2.17
CA ARG A 71 20.21 3.24 0.99
C ARG A 71 19.52 4.56 1.36
N ILE A 72 18.77 4.59 2.47
CA ILE A 72 18.03 5.78 2.93
C ILE A 72 18.98 6.76 3.66
N GLU A 73 19.80 6.24 4.58
CA GLU A 73 20.76 7.03 5.35
C GLU A 73 21.85 7.63 4.44
N GLY A 74 22.27 6.90 3.40
CA GLY A 74 23.29 7.34 2.45
C GLY A 74 22.87 8.40 1.43
N LYS A 75 21.61 8.88 1.43
CA LYS A 75 21.16 9.98 0.55
C LYS A 75 21.01 11.28 1.33
N SER A 76 21.48 12.38 0.78
CA SER A 76 21.39 13.70 1.42
C SER A 76 19.94 14.21 1.52
N SER A 77 19.11 13.89 0.53
CA SER A 77 17.67 14.20 0.49
C SER A 77 16.94 13.15 -0.33
N ILE A 78 15.73 12.79 0.09
CA ILE A 78 14.83 11.86 -0.60
C ILE A 78 13.47 12.52 -0.72
N SER A 79 12.89 12.47 -1.91
CA SER A 79 11.51 12.85 -2.17
C SER A 79 10.81 11.67 -2.82
N VAL A 80 9.75 11.20 -2.17
CA VAL A 80 8.90 10.12 -2.69
C VAL A 80 7.53 10.73 -2.92
N LYS A 81 7.14 10.87 -4.19
CA LYS A 81 5.78 11.31 -4.56
C LYS A 81 5.01 10.12 -5.08
N LEU A 82 3.76 10.02 -4.64
CA LEU A 82 2.84 8.98 -5.08
C LEU A 82 1.77 9.60 -5.96
N SER A 83 1.61 9.06 -7.16
CA SER A 83 0.63 9.52 -8.15
C SER A 83 -0.23 8.33 -8.59
N ASN A 84 -1.46 8.58 -9.05
CA ASN A 84 -2.38 7.52 -9.49
C ASN A 84 -2.55 6.40 -8.45
N VAL A 85 -2.75 6.78 -7.18
CA VAL A 85 -2.97 5.83 -6.09
C VAL A 85 -4.35 5.18 -6.28
N SER A 86 -4.36 3.87 -6.38
CA SER A 86 -5.55 3.03 -6.51
C SER A 86 -5.49 1.98 -5.43
N VAL A 87 -6.46 2.01 -4.53
CA VAL A 87 -6.55 1.10 -3.39
C VAL A 87 -7.76 0.20 -3.56
N GLN A 88 -7.55 -1.09 -3.34
CA GLN A 88 -8.58 -2.10 -3.40
C GLN A 88 -8.56 -2.91 -2.10
N VAL A 89 -9.56 -2.69 -1.25
CA VAL A 89 -9.74 -3.40 0.03
C VAL A 89 -10.66 -4.59 -0.18
N ASN A 90 -10.31 -5.72 0.42
CA ASN A 90 -11.03 -6.98 0.41
C ASN A 90 -11.00 -7.57 1.82
N GLY A 91 -11.94 -7.14 2.68
CA GLY A 91 -11.96 -7.50 4.10
C GLY A 91 -10.69 -7.01 4.80
N ASP A 92 -9.94 -7.93 5.42
CA ASP A 92 -8.69 -7.61 6.14
C ASP A 92 -7.45 -7.49 5.24
N ARG A 93 -7.61 -7.56 3.91
CA ARG A 93 -6.50 -7.42 2.95
C ARG A 93 -6.75 -6.27 2.00
N ALA A 94 -5.71 -5.52 1.66
CA ALA A 94 -5.79 -4.42 0.72
C ALA A 94 -4.64 -4.47 -0.27
N THR A 95 -4.90 -4.04 -1.50
CA THR A 95 -3.89 -3.85 -2.54
C THR A 95 -3.84 -2.39 -2.92
N ALA A 96 -2.73 -1.73 -2.66
CA ALA A 96 -2.47 -0.36 -3.09
C ALA A 96 -1.52 -0.35 -4.28
N ARG A 97 -1.98 0.18 -5.41
CA ARG A 97 -1.20 0.35 -6.64
C ARG A 97 -1.02 1.82 -6.89
N PHE A 98 0.21 2.25 -7.13
CA PHE A 98 0.51 3.65 -7.36
C PHE A 98 1.74 3.82 -8.22
N HIS A 99 1.86 4.98 -8.84
CA HIS A 99 3.08 5.42 -9.49
C HIS A 99 3.97 6.10 -8.44
N GLN A 100 5.17 5.58 -8.26
CA GLN A 100 6.17 6.15 -7.38
C GLN A 100 7.12 7.00 -8.21
N ASP A 101 7.21 8.27 -7.85
CA ASP A 101 8.19 9.22 -8.34
C ASP A 101 9.24 9.44 -7.23
N TYR A 102 10.37 8.77 -7.38
CA TYR A 102 11.50 8.82 -6.46
C TYR A 102 12.55 9.81 -6.95
N VAL A 103 12.92 10.75 -6.10
CA VAL A 103 14.00 11.71 -6.36
C VAL A 103 14.95 11.73 -5.17
N ALA A 104 16.23 11.49 -5.40
CA ALA A 104 17.26 11.60 -4.37
C ALA A 104 18.46 12.38 -4.90
N GLY A 105 18.51 13.67 -4.58
CA GLY A 105 19.49 14.60 -5.15
C GLY A 105 19.34 14.70 -6.67
N THR A 106 20.37 14.31 -7.41
CA THR A 106 20.36 14.29 -8.89
C THR A 106 19.75 13.02 -9.48
N TYR A 107 19.54 11.98 -8.68
CA TYR A 107 18.95 10.72 -9.14
C TYR A 107 17.43 10.83 -9.14
N LYS A 108 16.80 10.43 -10.25
CA LYS A 108 15.34 10.38 -10.41
C LYS A 108 14.96 9.01 -10.96
N SER A 109 13.92 8.41 -10.40
CA SER A 109 13.37 7.14 -10.85
C SER A 109 11.87 7.17 -10.67
N SER A 110 11.15 6.84 -11.73
CA SER A 110 9.69 6.73 -11.72
C SER A 110 9.31 5.30 -12.09
N GLY A 111 8.34 4.72 -11.40
CA GLY A 111 7.92 3.35 -11.66
C GLY A 111 6.62 2.97 -10.96
N ARG A 112 5.97 1.92 -11.45
CA ARG A 112 4.73 1.43 -10.84
C ARG A 112 5.05 0.53 -9.66
N LYS A 113 4.43 0.80 -8.53
CA LYS A 113 4.55 0.01 -7.30
C LYS A 113 3.21 -0.58 -6.92
N THR A 114 3.26 -1.78 -6.37
CA THR A 114 2.12 -2.47 -5.77
C THR A 114 2.51 -2.88 -4.37
N LEU A 115 1.74 -2.41 -3.39
CA LEU A 115 1.83 -2.82 -2.00
C LEU A 115 0.61 -3.66 -1.67
N GLU A 116 0.83 -4.83 -1.09
CA GLU A 116 -0.21 -5.63 -0.46
C GLU A 116 -0.12 -5.36 1.04
N LEU A 117 -1.24 -4.93 1.61
CA LEU A 117 -1.38 -4.62 3.02
C LEU A 117 -2.38 -5.59 3.66
N GLN A 118 -2.21 -5.83 4.94
CA GLN A 118 -3.13 -6.58 5.76
C GLN A 118 -3.48 -5.78 7.00
N LYS A 119 -4.74 -5.80 7.41
CA LYS A 119 -5.21 -5.22 8.65
C LYS A 119 -4.78 -6.14 9.79
N SER A 120 -3.95 -5.61 10.69
CA SER A 120 -3.43 -6.30 11.87
C SER A 120 -3.51 -5.34 13.05
N ASP A 121 -4.18 -5.76 14.12
CA ASP A 121 -4.37 -4.93 15.33
C ASP A 121 -5.01 -3.55 15.05
N GLY A 122 -5.94 -3.50 14.07
CA GLY A 122 -6.56 -2.24 13.63
C GLY A 122 -5.67 -1.34 12.78
N ARG A 123 -4.45 -1.77 12.43
CA ARG A 123 -3.50 -1.04 11.59
C ARG A 123 -3.25 -1.77 10.26
N TRP A 124 -3.14 -1.02 9.17
CA TRP A 124 -2.71 -1.57 7.89
C TRP A 124 -1.18 -1.70 7.86
N VAL A 125 -0.70 -2.93 7.71
CA VAL A 125 0.73 -3.25 7.59
C VAL A 125 1.03 -3.87 6.25
N ILE A 126 2.14 -3.48 5.64
CA ILE A 126 2.59 -3.97 4.34
C ILE A 126 3.12 -5.39 4.54
N THR A 127 2.49 -6.36 3.90
CA THR A 127 2.91 -7.77 3.93
C THR A 127 3.72 -8.13 2.69
N LYS A 128 3.53 -7.40 1.58
CA LYS A 128 4.28 -7.63 0.35
C LYS A 128 4.43 -6.35 -0.48
N GLU A 129 5.59 -6.22 -1.11
CA GLU A 129 5.92 -5.12 -2.01
C GLU A 129 6.38 -5.70 -3.35
N SER A 130 5.81 -5.20 -4.44
CA SER A 130 6.22 -5.55 -5.80
C SER A 130 6.42 -4.28 -6.63
N SER A 131 7.48 -4.27 -7.43
CA SER A 131 7.71 -3.21 -8.42
C SER A 131 7.33 -3.80 -9.77
N GLY A 132 6.32 -3.21 -10.42
CA GLY A 132 5.94 -3.61 -11.76
C GLY A 132 7.01 -3.15 -12.75
N ALA A 133 7.58 -4.10 -13.49
CA ALA A 133 8.41 -3.84 -14.65
C ALA A 133 7.62 -3.15 -15.76
#